data_AF-A0A2W0ATJ9-F1
#
_entry.id   AF-A0A2W0ATJ9-F1
#
_cell.length_a   1.000
_cell.length_b   1.000
_cell.length_c   1.000
_cell.angle_alpha   90.00
_cell.angle_beta   90.00
_cell.angle_gamma   90.00
#
_symmetry.space_group_name_H-M   'P 1'
#
loop_
_entity.id
_entity.type
_entity.pdbx_description
1 polymer ?
#
loop_
_entity_poly.entity_id
_entity_poly.type
_entity_poly.pdbx_seq_one_letter_code
_entity_poly.pdbx_strand_id
1 'polypeptide(L)'
;MNRYLTILGVAIIVFGIAGGSVELSASYNEYQTRVRVSGNVTIGPLTVMDEVKWQFARIIGGAIIGGGVIAGSLLMGLGSICGTLEQIRERLAGEEVEISDVSAEAAAKAGN
;
A
#
# COMPACT_ATOMS: atom_id res chain seq x y z
N MET A 1 11.61 7.33 -10.68
CA MET A 1 11.51 6.28 -9.64
C MET A 1 10.27 6.46 -8.75
N ASN A 2 9.98 7.67 -8.30
CA ASN A 2 8.84 8.01 -7.44
C ASN A 2 7.47 7.52 -7.98
N ARG A 3 7.15 7.82 -9.25
CA ARG A 3 5.87 7.44 -9.88
C ARG A 3 5.62 5.91 -9.90
N TYR A 4 6.68 5.11 -10.02
CA TYR A 4 6.58 3.64 -9.98
C TYR A 4 6.22 3.13 -8.59
N LEU A 5 6.82 3.68 -7.53
CA LEU A 5 6.52 3.31 -6.15
C LEU A 5 5.07 3.68 -5.77
N THR A 6 4.60 4.84 -6.24
CA THR A 6 3.21 5.25 -6.04
C THR A 6 2.23 4.30 -6.73
N ILE A 7 2.47 3.98 -8.01
CA ILE A 7 1.60 3.08 -8.78
C ILE A 7 1.61 1.66 -8.19
N LEU A 8 2.79 1.16 -7.80
CA LEU A 8 2.92 -0.14 -7.14
C LEU A 8 2.18 -0.18 -5.81
N GLY A 9 2.28 0.89 -5.01
CA GLY A 9 1.54 1.01 -3.77
C GLY A 9 0.03 0.96 -3.97
N VAL A 10 -0.50 1.71 -4.94
CA VAL A 10 -1.93 1.67 -5.30
C VAL A 10 -2.34 0.27 -5.77
N ALA A 11 -1.54 -0.37 -6.62
CA ALA A 11 -1.84 -1.72 -7.10
C ALA A 11 -1.94 -2.72 -5.94
N ILE A 12 -1.01 -2.69 -4.98
CA ILE A 12 -1.02 -3.57 -3.80
C ILE A 12 -2.27 -3.33 -2.94
N ILE A 13 -2.70 -2.07 -2.77
CA ILE A 13 -3.96 -1.75 -2.06
C ILE A 13 -5.15 -2.37 -2.77
N VAL A 14 -5.25 -2.17 -4.09
CA VAL A 14 -6.37 -2.67 -4.88
C VAL A 14 -6.42 -4.20 -4.87
N PHE A 15 -5.28 -4.88 -5.06
CA PHE A 15 -5.21 -6.33 -5.01
C PHE A 15 -5.49 -6.88 -3.61
N GLY A 16 -5.02 -6.22 -2.55
CA GLY A 16 -5.32 -6.59 -1.16
C GLY A 16 -6.81 -6.48 -0.85
N ILE A 17 -7.46 -5.38 -1.26
CA ILE A 17 -8.90 -5.18 -1.08
C ILE A 17 -9.69 -6.20 -1.89
N ALA A 18 -9.40 -6.35 -3.18
CA ALA A 18 -10.12 -7.26 -4.06
C ALA A 18 -9.93 -8.72 -3.62
N GLY A 19 -8.69 -9.15 -3.39
CA GLY A 19 -8.36 -10.51 -2.97
C GLY A 19 -8.97 -10.86 -1.61
N GLY A 20 -8.80 -9.99 -0.61
CA GLY A 20 -9.39 -10.22 0.71
C GLY A 20 -10.92 -10.20 0.70
N SER A 21 -11.55 -9.39 -0.17
CA SER A 21 -13.01 -9.36 -0.33
C SER A 21 -13.54 -10.62 -1.01
N VAL A 22 -12.85 -11.14 -2.03
CA VAL A 22 -13.19 -12.41 -2.69
C VAL A 22 -13.09 -13.57 -1.70
N GLU A 23 -12.01 -13.63 -0.91
CA GLU A 23 -11.80 -14.67 0.10
C GLU A 23 -12.89 -14.65 1.18
N LEU A 24 -13.24 -13.46 1.69
CA LEU A 24 -14.35 -13.29 2.64
C LEU A 24 -15.68 -13.70 2.01
N SER A 25 -15.95 -13.30 0.78
CA SER A 25 -17.21 -13.59 0.11
C SER A 25 -17.39 -15.09 -0.16
N ALA A 26 -16.33 -15.76 -0.65
CA ALA A 26 -16.33 -17.21 -0.87
C ALA A 26 -16.54 -17.98 0.43
N SER A 27 -15.78 -17.63 1.48
CA SER A 27 -15.89 -18.27 2.79
C SER A 27 -17.27 -18.04 3.44
N TYR A 28 -17.86 -16.86 3.24
CA TYR A 28 -19.20 -16.54 3.75
C TYR A 28 -20.27 -17.37 3.05
N ASN A 29 -20.17 -17.50 1.73
CA ASN A 29 -21.13 -18.27 0.94
C ASN A 29 -21.06 -19.75 1.29
N GLU A 30 -19.86 -20.28 1.52
CA GLU A 30 -19.69 -21.66 1.99
C GLU A 30 -20.32 -21.88 3.38
N TYR A 31 -20.09 -20.94 4.31
CA TYR A 31 -20.72 -20.96 5.63
C TYR A 31 -22.27 -20.94 5.53
N GLN A 32 -22.84 -20.00 4.76
CA GLN A 32 -24.29 -19.90 4.55
C GLN A 32 -24.87 -21.16 3.90
N THR A 33 -24.17 -21.75 2.93
CA THR A 33 -24.63 -22.97 2.25
C THR A 33 -24.66 -24.15 3.21
N ARG A 34 -23.63 -24.31 4.06
CA ARG A 34 -23.57 -25.38 5.07
C ARG A 34 -24.64 -25.21 6.15
N VAL A 35 -24.88 -23.98 6.60
CA VAL A 35 -25.95 -23.66 7.56
C VAL A 35 -27.34 -23.91 6.97
N ARG A 36 -27.57 -23.61 5.69
CA ARG A 36 -28.84 -23.90 5.00
C ARG A 36 -29.07 -25.40 4.79
N VAL A 37 -28.03 -26.15 4.45
CA VAL A 37 -28.13 -27.62 4.22
C VAL A 37 -28.33 -28.39 5.52
N SER A 38 -27.81 -27.90 6.65
CA SER A 38 -27.98 -28.59 7.94
C SER A 38 -29.40 -28.45 8.53
N GLY A 39 -30.23 -27.54 7.99
CA GLY A 39 -31.66 -27.42 8.30
C GLY A 39 -32.00 -27.04 9.75
N ASN A 40 -31.02 -26.90 10.64
CA ASN A 40 -31.25 -26.64 12.06
C ASN A 40 -30.30 -25.56 12.57
N VAL A 41 -30.83 -24.34 12.70
CA VAL A 41 -30.13 -23.11 13.12
C VAL A 41 -29.74 -23.16 14.61
N THR A 42 -30.07 -24.25 15.31
CA THR A 42 -29.92 -24.34 16.76
C THR A 42 -29.22 -25.64 17.15
N ILE A 43 -27.94 -25.50 17.48
CA ILE A 43 -27.21 -26.38 18.42
C ILE A 43 -26.87 -27.78 17.85
N GLY A 44 -25.83 -27.84 17.01
CA GLY A 44 -25.13 -29.09 16.71
C GLY A 44 -23.62 -28.84 16.61
N PRO A 45 -22.74 -29.77 17.03
CA PRO A 45 -21.27 -29.58 17.01
C PRO A 45 -20.69 -29.22 15.62
N LEU A 46 -21.45 -29.49 14.55
CA LEU A 46 -21.15 -29.06 13.18
C LEU A 46 -21.17 -27.52 13.01
N THR A 47 -22.04 -26.79 13.73
CA THR A 47 -22.15 -25.33 13.58
C THR A 47 -20.99 -24.58 14.23
N VAL A 48 -20.37 -25.14 15.27
CA VAL A 48 -19.23 -24.50 15.97
C VAL A 48 -17.97 -24.54 15.10
N MET A 49 -17.69 -25.68 14.47
CA MET A 49 -16.50 -25.79 13.61
C MET A 49 -16.62 -24.91 12.36
N ASP A 50 -17.82 -24.83 11.76
CA ASP A 50 -18.06 -23.95 10.61
C ASP A 50 -18.00 -22.47 10.99
N GLU A 51 -18.46 -22.09 12.19
CA GLU A 51 -18.28 -20.73 12.72
C GLU A 51 -16.79 -20.41 12.95
N VAL A 52 -16.03 -21.32 13.53
CA VAL A 52 -14.58 -21.13 13.74
C VAL A 52 -13.87 -20.93 12.41
N LYS A 53 -14.18 -21.74 11.39
CA LYS A 53 -13.64 -21.56 10.03
C LYS A 53 -14.00 -20.20 9.45
N TRP A 54 -15.23 -19.76 9.63
CA TRP A 54 -15.67 -18.44 9.19
C TRP A 54 -14.92 -17.29 9.89
N GLN A 55 -14.72 -17.38 11.21
CA GLN A 55 -13.95 -16.40 11.96
C GLN A 55 -12.48 -16.37 11.51
N PHE A 56 -11.86 -17.54 11.26
CA PHE A 56 -10.52 -17.61 10.69
C PHE A 56 -10.44 -16.97 9.30
N ALA A 57 -11.41 -17.22 8.43
CA ALA A 57 -11.48 -16.59 7.12
C ALA A 57 -11.62 -15.06 7.22
N ARG A 58 -12.43 -14.56 8.18
CA ARG A 58 -12.53 -13.12 8.49
C ARG A 58 -11.19 -12.52 8.93
N ILE A 59 -10.45 -13.22 9.78
CA ILE A 59 -9.14 -12.77 10.24
C ILE A 59 -8.15 -12.74 9.07
N ILE A 60 -8.09 -13.81 8.27
CA ILE A 60 -7.17 -13.91 7.14
C ILE A 60 -7.48 -12.86 6.08
N GLY A 61 -8.73 -12.79 5.59
CA GLY A 61 -9.09 -11.80 4.58
C GLY A 61 -9.00 -10.37 5.12
N GLY A 62 -9.32 -10.14 6.40
CA GLY A 62 -9.07 -8.86 7.07
C GLY A 62 -7.58 -8.49 7.13
N ALA A 63 -6.71 -9.46 7.40
CA ALA A 63 -5.25 -9.27 7.40
C ALA A 63 -4.70 -9.02 5.99
N ILE A 64 -5.26 -9.65 4.95
CA ILE A 64 -4.89 -9.38 3.55
C ILE A 64 -5.25 -7.94 3.17
N ILE A 65 -6.46 -7.50 3.52
CA ILE A 65 -6.90 -6.12 3.25
C ILE A 65 -6.03 -5.14 4.04
N GLY A 66 -5.91 -5.33 5.36
CA GLY A 66 -5.13 -4.44 6.23
C GLY A 66 -3.65 -4.40 5.85
N GLY A 67 -3.04 -5.56 5.57
CA GLY A 67 -1.66 -5.67 5.13
C GLY A 67 -1.42 -4.98 3.78
N GLY A 68 -2.34 -5.16 2.82
CA GLY A 68 -2.29 -4.47 1.53
C GLY A 68 -2.35 -2.94 1.67
N VAL A 69 -3.24 -2.43 2.54
CA VAL A 69 -3.36 -1.00 2.84
C VAL A 69 -2.08 -0.45 3.46
N ILE A 70 -1.54 -1.12 4.47
CA ILE A 70 -0.32 -0.68 5.17
C ILE A 70 0.88 -0.70 4.21
N ALA A 71 1.12 -1.83 3.54
CA ALA A 71 2.25 -1.99 2.62
C ALA A 71 2.18 -1.01 1.44
N GLY A 72 0.99 -0.85 0.84
CA GLY A 72 0.81 0.09 -0.26
C GLY A 72 1.00 1.54 0.16
N SER A 73 0.51 1.92 1.35
CA SER A 73 0.69 3.28 1.89
C SER A 73 2.17 3.59 2.17
N LEU A 74 2.92 2.62 2.71
CA LEU A 74 4.37 2.76 2.92
C LEU A 74 5.12 3.00 1.60
N LEU A 75 4.79 2.25 0.54
CA LEU A 75 5.41 2.43 -0.78
C LEU A 75 5.10 3.80 -1.38
N MET A 76 3.86 4.28 -1.25
CA MET A 76 3.49 5.63 -1.68
C MET A 76 4.25 6.70 -0.89
N GLY A 77 4.38 6.52 0.43
CA GLY A 77 5.17 7.40 1.30
C GLY A 77 6.64 7.44 0.91
N LEU A 78 7.28 6.28 0.69
CA LEU A 78 8.66 6.19 0.22
C LEU A 78 8.85 6.88 -1.14
N GLY A 79 7.89 6.73 -2.05
CA GLY A 79 7.85 7.49 -3.29
C GLY A 79 7.96 8.99 -3.02
N SER A 80 7.05 9.53 -2.20
CA SER A 80 7.03 10.96 -1.87
C SER A 80 8.36 11.46 -1.28
N ILE A 81 8.96 10.71 -0.36
CA ILE A 81 10.25 11.05 0.26
C ILE A 81 11.35 11.10 -0.79
N CYS A 82 11.44 10.09 -1.67
CA CYS A 82 12.40 10.12 -2.78
C CYS A 82 12.19 11.34 -3.67
N GLY A 83 10.95 11.71 -3.98
CA GLY A 83 10.65 12.92 -4.75
C GLY A 83 11.11 14.21 -4.09
N THR A 84 10.88 14.34 -2.78
CA THR A 84 11.32 15.51 -2.01
C THR A 84 12.84 15.60 -1.98
N LEU A 85 13.54 14.47 -1.81
CA LEU A 85 15.00 14.43 -1.84
C LEU A 85 15.57 14.78 -3.22
N GLU A 86 14.89 14.36 -4.29
CA GLU A 86 15.27 14.68 -5.67
C GLU A 86 15.13 16.20 -5.93
N GLN A 87 14.05 16.82 -5.46
CA GLN A 87 13.87 18.28 -5.52
C GLN A 87 14.90 19.05 -4.68
N ILE A 88 15.25 18.56 -3.48
CA ILE A 88 16.30 19.17 -2.65
C ILE A 88 17.64 19.09 -3.37
N ARG A 89 17.97 17.94 -3.97
CA ARG A 89 19.19 17.75 -4.75
C ARG A 89 19.25 18.70 -5.95
N GLU A 90 18.16 18.84 -6.70
CA GLU A 90 18.09 19.75 -7.84
C GLU A 90 18.30 21.22 -7.44
N ARG A 91 17.71 21.64 -6.31
CA ARG A 91 17.91 23.00 -5.78
C ARG A 91 19.36 23.24 -5.35
N LEU A 92 19.95 22.30 -4.62
CA LEU A 92 21.36 22.39 -4.19
C LEU A 92 22.31 22.42 -5.39
N ALA A 93 22.07 21.59 -6.41
CA ALA A 93 22.86 21.60 -7.63
C ALA A 93 22.71 22.90 -8.42
N GLY A 94 21.52 23.51 -8.44
CA GLY A 94 21.30 24.81 -9.07
C GLY A 94 22.01 25.96 -8.35
N GLU A 95 21.99 25.95 -7.02
CA GLU A 95 22.64 26.96 -6.18
C GLU A 95 24.18 26.91 -6.30
N GLU A 96 24.75 25.71 -6.43
CA GLU A 96 26.20 25.52 -6.63
C GLU A 96 26.66 26.09 -7.99
N VAL A 97 25.86 25.91 -9.05
CA VAL A 97 26.15 26.46 -10.38
C VAL A 97 26.03 27.99 -10.38
N GLU A 98 24.99 28.54 -9.76
CA GLU A 98 24.76 29.99 -9.72
C GLU A 98 25.87 30.74 -8.96
N ILE A 99 26.38 30.17 -7.85
CA ILE A 99 27.51 30.75 -7.10
C ILE A 99 28.81 30.67 -7.92
N SER A 100 29.02 29.58 -8.66
CA SER A 100 30.22 29.41 -9.49
C SER A 100 30.27 30.40 -10.66
N ASP A 101 29.14 30.66 -11.31
CA ASP A 101 29.02 31.62 -12.41
C ASP A 101 29.21 33.06 -11.93
N VAL A 102 28.60 33.44 -10.79
CA VAL A 102 28.77 34.76 -10.19
C VAL A 102 30.22 35.00 -9.75
N SER A 103 30.89 33.98 -9.19
CA SER A 103 32.31 34.04 -8.83
C SER A 103 33.20 34.17 -10.06
N ALA A 104 32.90 33.46 -11.14
CA ALA A 104 33.67 33.54 -12.38
C ALA A 104 33.53 34.92 -13.06
N GLU A 105 32.32 35.49 -13.07
CA GLU A 105 32.06 36.83 -13.61
C GLU A 105 32.75 37.93 -12.79
N ALA A 106 32.75 37.81 -11.46
CA ALA A 106 33.45 38.73 -10.57
C ALA A 106 34.98 38.69 -10.77
N ALA A 107 35.56 37.49 -10.93
CA ALA A 107 36.98 37.32 -11.23
C ALA A 107 37.37 37.90 -12.61
N ALA A 108 36.50 37.75 -13.61
CA ALA A 108 36.71 38.33 -14.95
C ALA A 108 36.65 39.86 -14.95
N LYS A 109 35.79 40.48 -14.13
CA LYS A 109 35.70 41.94 -13.98
C LYS A 109 36.86 42.54 -13.16
N ALA A 110 37.47 41.79 -12.25
CA ALA A 110 38.57 42.27 -11.41
C ALA A 110 39.96 42.20 -12.09
N GLY A 111 40.09 41.44 -13.18
CA GLY A 111 41.33 41.25 -13.93
C GLY A 111 41.55 42.21 -15.11
N ASN A 112 40.72 43.24 -15.28
CA ASN A 112 40.74 44.21 -16.37
C ASN A 112 40.73 45.65 -15.83
#